data_AF-A0A1Y3B7P8-F1
#
_entry.id   AF-A0A1Y3B7P8-F1
#
_cell.length_a   1.000
_cell.length_b   1.000
_cell.length_c   1.000
_cell.angle_alpha   90.00
_cell.angle_beta   90.00
_cell.angle_gamma   90.00
#
_symmetry.space_group_name_H-M   'P 1'
#
loop_
_entity.id
_entity.type
_entity.pdbx_description
1 polymer ?
#
loop_
_entity_poly.entity_id
_entity_poly.type
_entity_poly.pdbx_seq_one_letter_code
_entity_poly.pdbx_strand_id
1 'polypeptide(L)'
;MAFIQILDQVYQKVHRVTAALEFFTTNEWTYTGMNMLRLIEAAEDVYRNRNDENLYGNKQSMNVSGRFPVDMRQLNWSNYFHDYVLGVRRFLLKEDPATIPRAQNQLFLYVIIEFFISKKILIQSIPN
;
A
#
# COMPACT_ATOMS: atom_id res chain seq x y z
N MET A 1 21.49 13.38 36.25
CA MET A 1 21.19 11.93 36.33
C MET A 1 19.95 11.53 35.51
N ALA A 2 18.79 12.20 35.66
CA ALA A 2 17.57 11.87 34.90
C ALA A 2 17.74 11.92 33.35
N PHE A 3 18.52 12.87 32.83
CA PHE A 3 18.78 12.98 31.39
C PHE A 3 19.51 11.76 30.79
N ILE A 4 20.47 11.19 31.53
CA ILE A 4 21.22 10.00 31.11
C ILE A 4 20.30 8.77 31.05
N GLN A 5 19.36 8.65 32.00
CA GLN A 5 18.38 7.58 32.02
C GLN A 5 17.39 7.67 30.84
N ILE A 6 16.96 8.87 30.47
CA ILE A 6 16.10 9.08 29.29
C ILE A 6 16.85 8.68 28.01
N LEU A 7 18.12 9.05 27.89
CA LEU A 7 18.94 8.72 26.72
C LEU A 7 19.10 7.20 26.56
N ASP A 8 19.34 6.49 27.66
CA ASP A 8 19.46 5.03 27.68
C ASP A 8 18.15 4.33 27.26
N GLN A 9 17.01 4.81 27.75
CA GLN A 9 15.70 4.29 27.34
C GLN A 9 15.40 4.54 25.85
N VAL A 10 15.80 5.68 25.30
CA VAL A 10 15.65 5.98 23.87
C VAL A 10 16.57 5.06 23.07
N TYR A 11 17.82 4.88 23.49
CA TYR A 11 18.77 3.99 22.83
C TYR A 11 18.26 2.55 22.79
N GLN A 12 17.76 2.02 23.92
CA GLN A 12 17.16 0.69 24.02
C GLN A 12 16.00 0.51 23.03
N LYS A 13 15.12 1.51 22.92
CA LYS A 13 14.00 1.48 21.97
C LYS A 13 14.47 1.47 20.53
N VAL A 14 15.41 2.36 20.19
CA VAL A 14 15.98 2.44 18.84
C VAL A 14 16.67 1.12 18.49
N HIS A 15 17.50 0.59 19.38
CA HIS A 15 18.21 -0.67 19.16
C HIS A 15 17.26 -1.85 18.92
N ARG A 16 16.19 -1.96 19.72
CA ARG A 16 15.16 -2.99 19.52
C ARG A 16 14.47 -2.87 18.17
N VAL A 17 14.14 -1.65 17.75
CA VAL A 17 13.50 -1.38 16.46
C VAL A 17 14.47 -1.70 15.32
N THR A 18 15.73 -1.28 15.41
CA THR A 18 16.77 -1.57 14.42
C THR A 18 17.02 -3.06 14.28
N ALA A 19 17.09 -3.81 15.38
CA ALA A 19 17.26 -5.26 15.34
C ALA A 19 16.08 -5.97 14.65
N ALA A 20 14.85 -5.47 14.84
CA ALA A 20 13.69 -5.99 14.14
C ALA A 20 13.69 -5.61 12.64
N LEU A 21 14.15 -4.39 12.32
CA LEU A 21 14.24 -3.89 10.95
C LEU A 21 15.37 -4.50 10.14
N GLU A 22 16.45 -4.92 10.80
CA GLU A 22 17.64 -5.49 10.17
C GLU A 22 17.25 -6.56 9.15
N PHE A 23 16.45 -7.56 9.57
CA PHE A 23 15.96 -8.61 8.70
C PHE A 23 15.23 -8.10 7.44
N PHE A 24 14.43 -7.04 7.55
CA PHE A 24 13.68 -6.52 6.41
C PHE A 24 14.53 -5.65 5.48
N THR A 25 15.59 -5.04 6.02
CA THR A 25 16.46 -4.08 5.30
C THR A 25 17.71 -4.71 4.70
N THR A 26 18.22 -5.81 5.27
CA THR A 26 19.45 -6.47 4.80
C THR A 26 19.19 -7.64 3.87
N ASN A 27 17.98 -8.22 3.90
CA ASN A 27 17.60 -9.27 2.97
C ASN A 27 17.05 -8.67 1.66
N GLU A 28 17.46 -9.25 0.54
CA GLU A 28 16.88 -8.94 -0.75
C GLU A 28 15.55 -9.69 -0.93
N TRP A 29 14.53 -8.95 -1.35
CA TRP A 29 13.21 -9.50 -1.62
C TRP A 29 13.09 -9.81 -3.10
N THR A 30 13.12 -11.10 -3.44
CA THR A 30 12.87 -11.55 -4.81
C THR A 30 11.36 -11.71 -5.01
N TYR A 31 10.75 -10.78 -5.72
CA TYR A 31 9.34 -10.85 -6.09
C TYR A 31 9.18 -11.52 -7.45
N THR A 32 8.84 -12.81 -7.45
CA THR A 32 8.53 -13.53 -8.69
C THR A 32 7.04 -13.43 -9.01
N GLY A 33 6.67 -12.54 -9.94
CA GLY A 33 5.28 -12.34 -10.38
C GLY A 33 4.63 -13.57 -11.05
N MET A 34 5.41 -14.62 -11.33
CA MET A 34 4.93 -15.83 -11.99
C MET A 34 4.05 -16.69 -11.08
N ASN A 35 4.16 -16.58 -9.75
CA ASN A 35 3.38 -17.43 -8.84
C ASN A 35 1.87 -17.23 -8.99
N MET A 36 1.42 -15.98 -9.14
CA MET A 36 0.01 -15.66 -9.37
C MET A 36 -0.45 -16.18 -10.74
N LEU A 37 0.38 -16.04 -11.78
CA LEU A 37 0.08 -16.55 -13.11
C LEU A 37 -0.04 -18.09 -13.11
N ARG A 38 0.89 -18.79 -12.45
CA ARG A 38 0.86 -20.24 -12.28
C ARG A 38 -0.36 -20.71 -11.50
N LEU A 39 -0.79 -19.96 -10.49
CA LEU A 39 -2.01 -20.24 -9.74
C LEU A 39 -3.25 -20.11 -10.62
N ILE A 40 -3.33 -19.05 -11.44
CA ILE A 40 -4.44 -18.84 -12.38
C ILE A 40 -4.47 -19.97 -13.42
N GLU A 41 -3.33 -20.30 -14.02
CA GLU A 41 -3.21 -21.38 -15.01
C GLU A 41 -3.61 -22.74 -14.43
N ALA A 42 -3.11 -23.06 -13.22
CA ALA A 42 -3.48 -24.30 -12.53
C ALA A 42 -4.98 -24.34 -12.17
N ALA A 43 -5.55 -23.21 -11.75
CA ALA A 43 -6.97 -23.12 -11.51
C ALA A 43 -7.75 -23.32 -12.83
N GLU A 44 -7.35 -22.68 -13.91
CA GLU A 44 -8.00 -22.81 -15.22
C GLU A 44 -7.99 -24.26 -15.71
N ASP A 45 -6.88 -25.00 -15.54
CA ASP A 45 -6.84 -26.42 -15.90
C ASP A 45 -7.76 -27.29 -15.04
N VAL A 46 -7.84 -27.05 -13.73
CA VAL A 46 -8.79 -27.74 -12.84
C VAL A 46 -10.24 -27.48 -13.25
N TYR A 47 -10.59 -26.22 -13.58
CA TYR A 47 -11.93 -25.87 -14.02
C TYR A 47 -12.26 -26.43 -15.41
N ARG A 48 -11.27 -26.51 -16.31
CA ARG A 48 -11.41 -27.11 -17.64
C ARG A 48 -11.63 -28.63 -17.59
N ASN A 49 -10.96 -29.32 -16.67
CA ASN A 49 -11.00 -30.78 -16.55
C ASN A 49 -12.13 -31.28 -15.63
N ARG A 50 -12.87 -30.38 -14.97
CA ARG A 50 -14.07 -30.72 -14.17
C ARG A 50 -15.26 -30.94 -15.11
N ASN A 51 -15.29 -32.13 -15.70
CA ASN A 51 -16.32 -32.59 -16.64
C ASN A 51 -17.61 -33.02 -15.91
N ASP A 52 -18.15 -32.19 -15.01
CA ASP A 52 -19.45 -32.47 -14.39
C ASP A 52 -20.57 -32.05 -15.37
N GLU A 53 -20.79 -32.87 -16.40
CA GLU A 53 -21.83 -32.66 -17.42
C GLU A 53 -23.25 -32.68 -16.84
N ASN A 54 -23.42 -33.10 -15.57
CA ASN A 54 -24.74 -33.40 -14.99
C ASN A 54 -25.29 -32.34 -14.02
N LEU A 55 -24.57 -31.26 -13.71
CA LEU A 55 -25.03 -30.32 -12.67
C LEU A 55 -25.46 -28.93 -13.17
N TYR A 56 -25.05 -28.51 -14.36
CA TYR A 56 -25.48 -27.23 -14.94
C TYR A 56 -25.65 -27.38 -16.45
N GLY A 57 -26.91 -27.51 -16.90
CA GLY A 57 -27.32 -27.68 -18.30
C GLY A 57 -27.01 -26.50 -19.24
N ASN A 58 -26.22 -25.52 -18.80
CA ASN A 58 -25.73 -24.42 -19.61
C ASN A 58 -24.19 -24.43 -19.52
N LYS A 59 -23.52 -25.01 -20.53
CA LYS A 59 -22.06 -24.90 -20.76
C LYS A 59 -21.67 -23.44 -21.05
N GLN A 60 -21.91 -22.53 -20.12
CA GLN A 60 -21.19 -21.27 -20.10
C GLN A 60 -19.91 -21.56 -19.36
N SER A 61 -18.82 -21.70 -20.12
CA SER A 61 -17.45 -21.79 -19.62
C SER A 61 -17.23 -20.65 -18.63
N MET A 62 -17.47 -20.91 -17.34
CA MET A 62 -17.30 -19.93 -16.28
C MET A 62 -15.79 -19.86 -16.05
N ASN A 63 -15.15 -18.97 -16.80
CA ASN A 63 -13.73 -18.71 -16.71
C ASN A 63 -13.35 -18.36 -15.26
N VAL A 64 -12.17 -18.83 -14.84
CA VAL A 64 -11.62 -18.49 -13.51
C VAL A 64 -11.61 -16.99 -13.29
N SER A 65 -11.35 -16.23 -14.35
CA SER A 65 -11.38 -14.76 -14.37
C SER A 65 -12.74 -14.16 -13.96
N GLY A 66 -13.85 -14.85 -14.19
CA GLY A 66 -15.19 -14.40 -13.80
C GLY A 66 -15.48 -14.57 -12.31
N ARG A 67 -14.89 -15.59 -11.66
CA ARG A 67 -14.99 -15.80 -10.21
C ARG A 67 -13.91 -15.07 -9.43
N PHE A 68 -12.73 -14.93 -10.04
CA PHE A 68 -11.55 -14.29 -9.48
C PHE A 68 -10.99 -13.32 -10.53
N PRO A 69 -11.51 -12.09 -10.60
CA PRO A 69 -10.97 -11.05 -11.48
C PRO A 69 -9.64 -10.55 -10.90
N VAL A 70 -8.55 -11.25 -11.17
CA VAL A 70 -7.20 -10.90 -10.70
C VAL A 70 -6.44 -10.05 -11.73
N ASP A 71 -7.07 -9.71 -12.85
CA ASP A 71 -6.46 -8.85 -13.87
C ASP A 71 -6.40 -7.38 -13.40
N MET A 72 -5.23 -6.97 -12.94
CA MET A 72 -4.96 -5.59 -12.52
C MET A 72 -5.07 -4.57 -13.66
N ARG A 73 -5.06 -4.99 -14.92
CA ARG A 73 -5.19 -4.08 -16.07
C ARG A 73 -6.61 -3.53 -16.21
N GLN A 74 -7.60 -4.28 -15.74
CA GLN A 74 -9.01 -3.89 -15.77
C GLN A 74 -9.38 -3.01 -14.57
N LEU A 75 -8.48 -2.85 -13.60
CA LEU A 75 -8.72 -2.09 -12.39
C LEU A 75 -8.63 -0.58 -12.68
N ASN A 76 -9.67 0.17 -12.32
CA ASN A 76 -9.58 1.62 -12.25
C ASN A 76 -8.77 2.01 -11.00
N TRP A 77 -7.48 2.25 -11.20
CA TRP A 77 -6.55 2.62 -10.13
C TRP A 77 -7.01 3.83 -9.33
N SER A 78 -7.60 4.84 -9.97
CA SER A 78 -8.03 6.06 -9.27
C SER A 78 -9.12 5.77 -8.25
N ASN A 79 -10.13 4.98 -8.63
CA ASN A 79 -11.22 4.62 -7.73
C ASN A 79 -10.74 3.66 -6.64
N TYR A 80 -9.92 2.68 -7.02
CA TYR A 80 -9.34 1.72 -6.08
C TYR A 80 -8.56 2.41 -4.97
N PHE A 81 -7.64 3.33 -5.32
CA PHE A 81 -6.85 4.05 -4.33
C PHE A 81 -7.70 4.96 -3.45
N HIS A 82 -8.71 5.62 -4.02
CA HIS A 82 -9.64 6.44 -3.26
C HIS A 82 -10.34 5.61 -2.16
N ASP A 83 -10.93 4.48 -2.53
CA ASP A 83 -11.66 3.63 -1.60
C ASP A 83 -10.73 2.92 -0.61
N TYR A 84 -9.54 2.53 -1.06
CA TYR A 84 -8.49 1.97 -0.21
C TYR A 84 -8.07 2.95 0.89
N VAL A 85 -7.74 4.19 0.53
CA VAL A 85 -7.32 5.23 1.49
C VAL A 85 -8.46 5.55 2.47
N LEU A 86 -9.71 5.65 1.99
CA LEU A 86 -10.87 5.83 2.86
C LEU A 86 -11.06 4.65 3.82
N GLY A 87 -10.87 3.42 3.34
CA GLY A 87 -10.93 2.22 4.15
C GLY A 87 -9.87 2.21 5.26
N VAL A 88 -8.62 2.50 4.91
CA VAL A 88 -7.52 2.62 5.89
C VAL A 88 -7.85 3.69 6.93
N ARG A 89 -8.29 4.87 6.51
CA ARG A 89 -8.66 5.97 7.41
C ARG A 89 -9.76 5.54 8.40
N ARG A 90 -10.83 4.95 7.89
CA ARG A 90 -12.01 4.60 8.70
C ARG A 90 -11.77 3.40 9.62
N PHE A 91 -11.11 2.35 9.12
CA PHE A 91 -11.03 1.07 9.83
C PHE A 91 -9.71 0.87 10.58
N LEU A 92 -8.58 1.26 9.98
CA LEU A 92 -7.26 1.11 10.61
C LEU A 92 -6.98 2.27 11.56
N LEU A 93 -7.17 3.51 11.08
CA LEU A 93 -6.88 4.72 11.86
C LEU A 93 -8.06 5.16 12.74
N LYS A 94 -9.27 4.63 12.47
CA LYS A 94 -10.51 4.96 13.20
C LYS A 94 -10.84 6.46 13.18
N GLU A 95 -10.50 7.15 12.09
CA GLU A 95 -10.79 8.57 11.91
C GLU A 95 -12.14 8.78 11.19
N ASP A 96 -12.88 9.80 11.61
CA ASP A 96 -14.15 10.18 10.99
C ASP A 96 -13.89 10.81 9.60
N PRO A 97 -14.57 10.40 8.51
CA PRO A 97 -14.49 11.06 7.21
C PRO A 97 -14.75 12.58 7.25
N ALA A 98 -15.47 13.12 8.24
CA ALA A 98 -15.65 14.57 8.42
C ALA A 98 -14.33 15.34 8.61
N THR A 99 -13.24 14.65 8.97
CA THR A 99 -11.91 15.27 9.16
C THR A 99 -11.07 15.39 7.88
N ILE A 100 -11.52 14.82 6.75
CA ILE A 100 -10.85 14.93 5.44
C ILE A 100 -10.60 16.39 5.00
N PRO A 101 -11.58 17.32 5.02
CA PRO A 101 -11.34 18.70 4.59
C PRO A 101 -10.29 19.40 5.46
N ARG A 102 -10.22 19.08 6.76
CA ARG A 102 -9.17 19.59 7.64
C ARG A 102 -7.79 19.09 7.20
N ALA A 103 -7.66 17.80 6.90
CA ALA A 103 -6.40 17.21 6.43
C ALA A 103 -5.94 17.80 5.09
N GLN A 104 -6.88 18.06 4.17
CA GLN A 104 -6.59 18.73 2.89
C GLN A 104 -6.07 20.16 3.11
N ASN A 105 -6.69 20.92 4.01
CA ASN A 105 -6.23 22.27 4.35
C ASN A 105 -4.83 22.27 4.99
N GLN A 106 -4.56 21.29 5.86
CA GLN A 106 -3.23 21.13 6.45
C GLN A 106 -2.18 20.79 5.38
N LEU A 107 -2.48 19.85 4.47
CA LEU A 107 -1.59 19.50 3.38
C LEU A 107 -1.30 20.71 2.47
N PHE A 108 -2.34 21.46 2.11
CA PHE A 108 -2.19 22.68 1.32
C PHE A 108 -1.30 23.71 2.01
N LEU A 109 -1.48 23.91 3.33
CA LEU A 109 -0.63 24.79 4.12
C LEU A 109 0.83 24.30 4.12
N TYR A 110 1.08 23.00 4.27
CA TYR A 110 2.43 22.45 4.21
C TYR A 110 3.11 22.67 2.85
N VAL A 111 2.37 22.45 1.75
CA VAL A 111 2.89 22.70 0.38
C VAL A 111 3.23 24.19 0.19
N ILE A 112 2.39 25.10 0.70
CA ILE A 112 2.68 26.54 0.66
C ILE A 112 3.95 26.85 1.45
N ILE A 113 4.07 26.32 2.66
CA ILE A 113 5.24 26.54 3.52
C ILE A 113 6.51 26.02 2.82
N GLU A 114 6.49 24.81 2.26
CA GLU A 114 7.63 24.26 1.51
C GLU A 114 7.99 25.10 0.28
N PHE A 115 7.01 25.62 -0.44
CA PHE A 115 7.24 26.50 -1.58
C PHE A 115 7.96 27.78 -1.16
N PHE A 116 7.53 28.41 -0.06
CA PHE A 116 8.18 29.61 0.47
C PHE A 116 9.59 29.33 0.99
N ILE A 117 9.79 28.22 1.70
CA ILE A 117 11.10 27.80 2.18
C ILE A 117 12.05 27.58 0.99
N SER A 118 11.61 26.82 -0.02
CA SER A 118 12.41 26.52 -1.21
C SER A 118 12.77 27.79 -1.99
N LYS A 119 11.82 28.72 -2.17
CA LYS A 119 12.10 30.01 -2.81
C LYS A 119 13.08 30.86 -2.01
N LYS A 120 12.94 30.91 -0.68
CA LYS A 120 13.84 31.70 0.18
C LYS A 120 15.28 31.18 0.15
N ILE A 121 15.46 29.85 0.16
CA ILE A 121 16.76 29.21 0.00
C ILE A 121 17.38 29.55 -1.36
N LEU A 122 16.58 29.47 -2.43
CA LEU A 122 17.04 29.75 -3.79
C LEU A 122 17.46 31.22 -3.98
N ILE A 123 16.77 32.17 -3.35
CA ILE A 123 17.13 33.60 -3.38
C ILE A 123 18.42 33.89 -2.60
N GLN A 124 18.66 33.19 -1.48
CA GLN A 124 19.90 33.30 -0.71
C GLN A 124 21.10 32.62 -1.38
N SER A 125 20.87 31.68 -2.31
CA SER A 125 21.95 30.98 -3.03
C SER A 125 22.46 31.69 -4.29
N ILE A 126 21.86 32.82 -4.69
CA ILE A 126 22.36 33.63 -5.81
C ILE A 126 23.52 34.50 -5.28
N PRO A 127 24.78 34.27 -5.71
CA PRO A 127 25.88 35.15 -5.31
C PRO A 127 25.65 36.55 -5.89
N ASN A 128 25.96 37.58 -5.09
CA ASN A 128 25.92 39.00 -5.50
C ASN A 128 26.79 39.28 -6.73
#